data_AF-A0A946X1P9-F1
#
_entry.id   AF-A0A946X1P9-F1
#
_cell.length_a   1.000
_cell.length_b   1.000
_cell.length_c   1.000
_cell.angle_alpha   90.00
_cell.angle_beta   90.00
_cell.angle_gamma   90.00
#
_symmetry.space_group_name_H-M   'P 1'
#
loop_
_entity.id
_entity.type
_entity.pdbx_description
1 polymer ?
#
loop_
_entity_poly.entity_id
_entity_poly.type
_entity_poly.pdbx_seq_one_letter_code
_entity_poly.pdbx_strand_id
1 'polypeptide(L)'
;MAVIVRHNVSRTEFVLLGPGYGAYMAMSHIGWVKIEESGELFKVAVCDRKGAILWFDAQDVTVVAVDGVVPSEVLDDRKQRAAIPQR
;
A
#
# COMPACT_ATOMS: atom_id res chain seq x y z
N MET A 1 4.17 -4.93 17.14
CA MET A 1 4.78 -5.00 15.81
C MET A 1 4.67 -3.62 15.18
N ALA A 2 5.78 -2.91 15.05
CA ALA A 2 5.87 -1.64 14.36
C ALA A 2 6.42 -1.88 12.96
N VAL A 3 5.71 -1.40 11.94
CA VAL A 3 6.14 -1.50 10.55
C VAL A 3 6.39 -0.09 10.05
N ILE A 4 7.60 0.16 9.55
CA ILE A 4 7.96 1.43 8.93
C ILE A 4 7.82 1.25 7.43
N VAL A 5 7.06 2.14 6.81
CA VAL A 5 6.89 2.23 5.37
C VAL A 5 7.40 3.56 4.86
N ARG A 6 7.88 3.58 3.62
CA ARG A 6 8.30 4.79 2.93
C ARG A 6 7.36 5.05 1.77
N HIS A 7 6.82 6.27 1.70
CA HIS A 7 6.07 6.72 0.54
C HIS A 7 7.05 6.96 -0.63
N ASN A 8 6.82 6.29 -1.75
CA ASN A 8 7.75 6.17 -2.87
C ASN A 8 8.05 7.53 -3.54
N VAL A 9 7.04 8.41 -3.65
CA VAL A 9 7.17 9.74 -4.26
C VAL A 9 7.91 10.70 -3.32
N SER A 10 7.40 10.88 -2.10
CA SER A 10 7.95 11.85 -1.15
C SER A 10 9.24 11.39 -0.47
N ARG A 11 9.60 10.10 -0.59
CA ARG A 11 10.69 9.43 0.16
C ARG A 11 10.58 9.56 1.68
N THR A 12 9.44 9.99 2.20
CA THR A 12 9.20 10.17 3.63
C THR A 12 8.74 8.86 4.25
N GLU A 13 9.22 8.61 5.47
CA GLU A 13 8.88 7.42 6.26
C GLU A 13 7.72 7.68 7.21
N PHE A 14 6.87 6.66 7.34
CA PHE A 14 5.66 6.65 8.15
C PHE A 14 5.55 5.32 8.89
N VAL A 15 4.79 5.32 9.99
CA VAL A 15 4.40 4.07 10.65
C VAL A 15 3.14 3.54 9.97
N LEU A 16 3.17 2.28 9.54
CA LEU A 16 1.99 1.59 9.02
C LEU A 16 1.06 1.24 10.19
N LEU A 17 -0.19 1.71 10.12
CA LEU A 17 -1.23 1.41 11.10
C LEU A 17 -2.06 0.19 10.67
N GLY A 18 -2.30 0.03 9.37
CA GLY A 18 -3.00 -1.12 8.83
C GLY A 18 -3.46 -0.95 7.39
N PRO A 19 -3.91 -2.03 6.74
CA PRO A 19 -4.53 -1.96 5.42
C PRO A 19 -5.95 -1.40 5.50
N GLY A 20 -6.37 -0.71 4.44
CA GLY A 20 -7.76 -0.35 4.17
C GLY A 20 -8.17 -0.86 2.80
N TYR A 21 -9.19 -1.70 2.75
CA TYR A 21 -9.81 -2.13 1.50
C TYR A 21 -11.14 -1.41 1.33
N GLY A 22 -11.27 -0.62 0.26
CA GLY A 22 -12.52 -0.02 -0.15
C GLY A 22 -12.83 -0.37 -1.60
N ALA A 23 -14.04 -0.84 -1.87
CA ALA A 23 -14.55 -0.93 -3.24
C ALA A 23 -15.56 0.22 -3.44
N TYR A 24 -15.47 0.92 -4.57
CA TYR A 24 -16.45 1.95 -4.92
C TYR A 24 -17.13 1.61 -6.24
N MET A 25 -18.42 1.94 -6.31
CA MET A 25 -19.18 2.06 -7.55
C MET A 25 -19.84 3.42 -7.54
N ALA A 26 -19.49 4.25 -8.51
CA ALA A 26 -20.15 5.51 -8.78
C ALA A 26 -20.92 5.40 -10.10
N MET A 27 -22.19 5.81 -10.07
CA MET A 27 -23.03 5.91 -11.25
C MET A 27 -23.33 7.38 -11.51
N SER A 28 -23.02 7.86 -12.70
CA SER A 28 -23.41 9.19 -13.16
C SER A 28 -24.15 9.12 -14.50
N HIS A 29 -24.91 10.15 -14.81
CA HIS A 29 -25.65 10.26 -16.07
C HIS A 29 -25.24 11.52 -16.80
N ILE A 30 -24.87 11.39 -18.07
CA ILE A 30 -24.78 12.50 -19.03
C ILE A 30 -25.87 12.27 -20.08
N GLY A 31 -27.00 12.99 -19.92
CA GLY A 31 -28.20 12.76 -20.71
C GLY A 31 -28.78 11.36 -20.51
N TRP A 32 -28.96 10.61 -21.61
CA TRP A 32 -29.46 9.22 -21.59
C TRP A 32 -28.37 8.17 -21.38
N VAL A 33 -27.09 8.58 -21.31
CA VAL A 33 -25.96 7.66 -21.18
C VAL A 33 -25.61 7.46 -19.71
N LYS A 34 -25.59 6.19 -19.28
CA LYS A 34 -25.06 5.76 -17.99
C LYS A 34 -23.54 5.67 -18.07
N ILE A 35 -22.86 6.37 -17.18
CA ILE A 35 -21.42 6.23 -16.96
C ILE A 35 -21.26 5.55 -15.60
N GLU A 36 -20.84 4.29 -15.65
CA GLU A 36 -20.45 3.54 -14.46
C GLU A 36 -18.94 3.62 -14.31
N GLU A 37 -18.49 4.08 -13.14
CA GLU A 37 -17.11 4.01 -12.73
C GLU A 37 -17.04 3.15 -11.47
N SER A 38 -16.36 2.01 -11.57
CA SER A 38 -16.16 1.11 -10.44
C SER A 38 -14.70 0.76 -10.33
N GLY A 39 -14.22 0.60 -9.09
CA GLY A 39 -12.83 0.33 -8.83
C GLY A 39 -12.59 -0.21 -7.42
N GLU A 40 -11.49 -0.94 -7.29
CA GLU A 40 -10.93 -1.33 -6.00
C GLU A 40 -9.88 -0.30 -5.58
N LEU A 41 -9.99 0.19 -4.35
CA LEU A 41 -9.03 1.08 -3.72
C LEU A 41 -8.30 0.30 -2.62
N PHE A 42 -7.11 -0.18 -2.95
CA PHE A 42 -6.17 -0.75 -1.98
C PHE A 42 -5.40 0.39 -1.33
N LYS A 43 -5.86 0.83 -0.16
CA LYS A 43 -5.21 1.89 0.61
C LYS A 43 -4.49 1.31 1.83
N VAL A 44 -3.54 2.05 2.37
CA VAL A 44 -2.94 1.79 3.67
C VAL A 44 -3.08 3.03 4.54
N ALA A 45 -3.46 2.81 5.80
CA ALA A 45 -3.44 3.84 6.83
C ALA A 45 -2.03 3.91 7.42
N VAL A 46 -1.45 5.10 7.45
CA VAL A 46 -0.15 5.35 8.05
C VAL A 46 -0.23 6.54 9.01
N CYS A 47 0.76 6.71 9.89
CA CYS A 47 0.94 7.96 10.62
C CYS A 47 2.34 8.55 10.48
N ASP A 48 2.39 9.88 10.51
CA ASP A 48 3.64 10.65 10.52
C ASP A 48 4.22 10.79 11.94
N ARG A 49 5.34 11.50 12.05
CA ARG A 49 6.02 11.75 13.34
C ARG A 49 5.20 12.59 14.33
N LYS A 50 4.16 13.29 13.87
CA LYS A 50 3.25 14.08 14.70
C LYS A 50 2.01 13.27 15.09
N GLY A 51 1.88 12.04 14.62
CA GLY A 51 0.71 11.18 14.83
C GLY A 51 -0.46 11.50 13.88
N ALA A 52 -0.25 12.30 12.83
CA ALA A 52 -1.29 12.58 11.85
C ALA A 52 -1.53 11.34 10.97
N ILE A 53 -2.81 10.96 10.81
CA ILE A 53 -3.20 9.80 9.99
C ILE A 53 -3.33 10.22 8.53
N LEU A 54 -2.70 9.46 7.65
CA LEU A 54 -2.75 9.64 6.20
C LEU A 54 -3.13 8.31 5.52
N TRP A 55 -3.65 8.42 4.29
CA TRP A 55 -4.00 7.29 3.46
C TRP A 55 -3.20 7.34 2.16
N PHE A 56 -2.48 6.25 1.85
CA PHE A 56 -1.75 6.09 0.60
C PHE A 56 -2.26 4.89 -0.18
N ASP A 57 -2.12 4.91 -1.51
CA ASP A 57 -2.27 3.69 -2.29
C ASP A 57 -1.21 2.67 -1.88
N ALA A 58 -1.60 1.40 -1.75
CA ALA A 58 -0.70 0.34 -1.31
C ALA A 58 0.52 0.19 -2.23
N GLN A 59 0.36 0.47 -3.53
CA GLN A 59 1.44 0.46 -4.53
C GLN A 59 2.44 1.60 -4.36
N ASP A 60 2.06 2.68 -3.67
CA ASP A 60 2.89 3.88 -3.50
C ASP A 60 3.75 3.83 -2.24
N VAL A 61 3.72 2.73 -1.49
CA VAL A 61 4.54 2.56 -0.28
C VAL A 61 5.41 1.30 -0.36
N THR A 62 6.56 1.36 0.30
CA THR A 62 7.46 0.22 0.46
C THR A 62 7.79 0.00 1.93
N VAL A 63 7.70 -1.23 2.42
CA VAL A 63 8.17 -1.58 3.78
C VAL A 63 9.69 -1.43 3.85
N VAL A 64 10.17 -0.66 4.82
CA VAL A 64 11.61 -0.46 5.05
C VAL A 64 12.10 -1.14 6.33
N ALA A 65 11.24 -1.31 7.32
CA ALA A 65 11.57 -2.05 8.53
C ALA A 65 10.33 -2.69 9.19
N VAL A 66 10.52 -3.85 9.83
CA VAL A 66 9.55 -4.50 10.71
C VAL A 66 10.25 -4.76 12.03
N ASP A 67 9.73 -4.18 13.11
CA ASP A 67 10.33 -4.24 14.45
C ASP A 67 11.84 -3.91 14.47
N GLY A 68 12.24 -2.95 13.64
CA GLY A 68 13.62 -2.47 13.53
C GLY A 68 14.51 -3.27 12.58
N VAL A 69 14.01 -4.36 11.99
CA VAL A 69 14.76 -5.23 11.07
C VAL A 69 14.36 -4.93 9.63
N VAL A 70 15.33 -4.78 8.73
CA VAL A 70 15.04 -4.58 7.31
C VAL A 70 14.56 -5.88 6.66
N PRO A 71 13.60 -5.85 5.70
CA PRO A 71 13.07 -7.09 5.12
C PRO A 71 14.12 -8.04 4.54
N SER A 72 15.20 -7.52 3.95
CA SER A 72 16.29 -8.31 3.37
C SER A 72 17.10 -9.12 4.37
N GLU A 73 17.08 -8.76 5.66
CA GLU A 73 17.75 -9.54 6.71
C GLU A 73 16.93 -10.76 7.14
N VAL A 74 15.61 -10.71 6.93
CA VAL A 74 14.66 -11.78 7.29
C VAL A 74 14.39 -12.70 6.09
N LEU A 75 14.32 -12.13 4.89
CA LEU A 75 14.02 -12.84 3.66
C LEU A 75 15.31 -13.36 3.00
N ASP A 76 15.48 -14.69 2.93
CA ASP A 76 16.60 -15.32 2.24
C ASP A 76 16.35 -15.35 0.72
N ASP A 77 17.12 -14.55 -0.03
CA ASP A 77 17.03 -14.45 -1.49
C ASP A 77 17.26 -15.79 -2.22
N ARG A 78 17.93 -16.76 -1.58
CA ARG A 78 18.22 -18.08 -2.17
C ARG A 78 16.99 -18.96 -2.35
N LYS A 79 15.91 -18.73 -1.59
CA LYS A 79 14.67 -19.51 -1.70
C LYS A 79 13.66 -18.94 -2.70
N GLN A 80 13.78 -17.66 -3.06
CA GLN A 80 12.80 -17.00 -3.93
C GLN A 80 12.97 -17.32 -5.43
N ARG A 81 14.21 -17.58 -5.90
CA ARG A 81 14.46 -17.94 -7.31
C ARG A 81 13.88 -19.30 -7.73
N ALA A 82 13.59 -20.17 -6.77
CA ALA A 82 12.97 -21.48 -7.03
C ALA A 82 11.43 -21.42 -7.15
N ALA A 83 10.81 -20.30 -6.77
CA ALA A 83 9.36 -20.22 -6.55
C ALA A 83 8.59 -19.30 -7.52
N ILE A 84 9.26 -18.57 -8.41
CA ILE A 84 8.59 -17.75 -9.43
C ILE A 84 8.49 -18.59 -10.72
N PRO A 85 7.30 -19.10 -11.10
CA PRO A 85 7.12 -19.69 -12.41
C PRO A 85 7.31 -18.57 -13.45
N GLN A 86 8.30 -18.74 -14.32
CA GLN A 86 8.43 -17.89 -15.49
C GLN A 86 7.19 -18.12 -16.36
N ARG A 87 6.39 -17.07 -16.53
CA ARG A 87 5.23 -17.03 -17.40
C ARG A 87 5.65 -16.56 -18.78
#